data_AF-S8CVH9-F1
#
_entry.id   AF-S8CVH9-F1
#
_cell.length_a   1.000
_cell.length_b   1.000
_cell.length_c   1.000
_cell.angle_alpha   90.00
_cell.angle_beta   90.00
_cell.angle_gamma   90.00
#
_symmetry.space_group_name_H-M   'P 1'
#
loop_
_entity.id
_entity.type
_entity.pdbx_description
1 polymer ?
#
loop_
_entity_poly.entity_id
_entity_poly.type
_entity_poly.pdbx_seq_one_letter_code
_entity_poly.pdbx_strand_id
1 'polypeptide(L)'
;EAVSQVITRINYGQSVEISGFAGGVSLAGSGSGLWAVEGGNWQLAAGLIQRSGVDLHLSEEITSISDHGGGVYQLNSSKGNSFDCHVVVVATPLDELDIRFVPGITIPPRKMHHTHATFVRGLLNPAYFGMGDASDIPDLVGTVESDDIPFSSISVLDADKEGDTIYKIFSRKTMTDSLLDDIFSMRKETVRIDWAAYPHYHAPEEYAPFVLDGKHLYYVNTFENAASAIEASAVAAENVARLVVSRRAGRRGASKLKAFGAADSPHLHYEL
;
A
#
# COMPACT_ATOMS: atom_id res chain seq x y z
N GLU A 1 -7.05 -22.93 -10.17
CA GLU A 1 -6.33 -21.95 -11.01
C GLU A 1 -7.11 -20.65 -11.17
N ALA A 2 -8.31 -20.66 -11.76
CA ALA A 2 -9.13 -19.46 -11.97
C ALA A 2 -9.39 -18.63 -10.70
N VAL A 3 -9.72 -19.28 -9.58
CA VAL A 3 -9.95 -18.59 -8.29
C VAL A 3 -8.71 -17.84 -7.82
N SER A 4 -7.52 -18.45 -7.91
CA SER A 4 -6.26 -17.81 -7.53
C SER A 4 -5.95 -16.62 -8.44
N GLN A 5 -6.23 -16.71 -9.76
CA GLN A 5 -6.06 -15.59 -10.67
C GLN A 5 -6.95 -14.41 -10.30
N VAL A 6 -8.23 -14.67 -10.02
CA VAL A 6 -9.18 -13.62 -9.61
C VAL A 6 -8.70 -12.95 -8.32
N ILE A 7 -8.31 -13.73 -7.30
CA ILE A 7 -7.83 -13.21 -6.01
C ILE A 7 -6.58 -12.35 -6.19
N THR A 8 -5.59 -12.82 -6.96
CA THR A 8 -4.35 -12.07 -7.20
C THR A 8 -4.60 -10.78 -7.97
N ARG A 9 -5.49 -10.81 -8.96
CA ARG A 9 -5.88 -9.63 -9.75
C ARG A 9 -6.63 -8.60 -8.90
N ILE A 10 -7.50 -9.04 -7.98
CA ILE A 10 -8.21 -8.14 -7.05
C ILE A 10 -7.22 -7.46 -6.10
N ASN A 11 -6.32 -8.22 -5.49
CA ASN A 11 -5.43 -7.69 -4.45
C ASN A 11 -4.26 -6.89 -5.03
N TYR A 12 -3.58 -7.43 -6.04
CA TYR A 12 -2.32 -6.88 -6.57
C TYR A 12 -2.42 -6.36 -8.00
N GLY A 13 -3.55 -6.52 -8.67
CA GLY A 13 -3.68 -6.15 -10.08
C GLY A 13 -2.81 -7.00 -11.01
N GLN A 14 -2.20 -8.08 -10.52
CA GLN A 14 -1.21 -8.90 -11.26
C GLN A 14 -1.73 -10.32 -11.50
N SER A 15 -1.10 -11.04 -12.43
CA SER A 15 -1.41 -12.45 -12.69
C SER A 15 -0.84 -13.34 -11.56
N VAL A 16 -1.08 -14.65 -11.64
CA VAL A 16 -0.49 -15.63 -10.69
C VAL A 16 1.02 -15.85 -10.88
N GLU A 17 1.65 -15.13 -11.81
CA GLU A 17 3.11 -15.18 -12.03
C GLU A 17 3.91 -14.35 -11.01
N ILE A 18 3.22 -13.73 -10.04
CA ILE A 18 3.86 -13.08 -8.88
C ILE A 18 4.62 -14.09 -8.03
N SER A 19 5.52 -13.60 -7.17
CA SER A 19 6.26 -14.46 -6.26
C SER A 19 5.37 -15.22 -5.29
N GLY A 20 5.84 -16.38 -4.83
CA GLY A 20 5.06 -17.26 -3.96
C GLY A 20 4.65 -16.60 -2.64
N PHE A 21 5.50 -15.72 -2.08
CA PHE A 21 5.17 -15.00 -0.85
C PHE A 21 4.07 -13.95 -1.10
N ALA A 22 4.20 -13.12 -2.13
CA ALA A 22 3.15 -12.16 -2.53
C ALA A 22 1.83 -12.89 -2.87
N GLY A 23 1.91 -14.02 -3.58
CA GLY A 23 0.74 -14.88 -3.86
C GLY A 23 0.09 -15.42 -2.57
N GLY A 24 0.90 -15.84 -1.59
CA GLY A 24 0.42 -16.24 -0.28
C GLY A 24 -0.30 -15.12 0.48
N VAL A 25 0.26 -13.91 0.48
CA VAL A 25 -0.38 -12.72 1.08
C VAL A 25 -1.69 -12.38 0.37
N SER A 26 -1.71 -12.47 -0.96
CA SER A 26 -2.94 -12.25 -1.73
C SER A 26 -4.04 -13.24 -1.35
N LEU A 27 -3.70 -14.51 -1.17
CA LEU A 27 -4.66 -15.54 -0.75
C LEU A 27 -5.13 -15.32 0.69
N ALA A 28 -4.24 -14.91 1.59
CA ALA A 28 -4.61 -14.55 2.97
C ALA A 28 -5.67 -13.44 3.00
N GLY A 29 -5.55 -12.46 2.10
CA GLY A 29 -6.52 -11.38 1.88
C GLY A 29 -7.87 -11.80 1.28
N SER A 30 -8.09 -13.09 1.00
CA SER A 30 -9.38 -13.64 0.54
C SER A 30 -10.12 -14.47 1.60
N GLY A 31 -9.53 -14.62 2.79
CA GLY A 31 -10.14 -15.37 3.89
C GLY A 31 -11.33 -14.65 4.52
N SER A 32 -12.16 -15.37 5.27
CA SER A 32 -13.33 -14.81 5.98
C SER A 32 -12.98 -14.11 7.30
N GLY A 33 -11.71 -14.12 7.71
CA GLY A 33 -11.22 -13.58 8.99
C GLY A 33 -10.62 -12.18 8.88
N LEU A 34 -11.04 -11.39 7.89
CA LEU A 34 -10.55 -10.04 7.66
C LEU A 34 -11.34 -9.04 8.51
N TRP A 35 -10.67 -7.96 8.89
CA TRP A 35 -11.21 -6.92 9.75
C TRP A 35 -11.08 -5.56 9.08
N ALA A 36 -12.03 -4.68 9.34
CA ALA A 36 -11.96 -3.29 8.98
C ALA A 36 -12.28 -2.43 10.20
N VAL A 37 -11.67 -1.26 10.30
CA VAL A 37 -12.00 -0.31 11.35
C VAL A 37 -13.39 0.26 11.07
N GLU A 38 -14.29 0.21 12.04
CA GLU A 38 -15.60 0.85 11.96
C GLU A 38 -15.43 2.36 11.69
N GLY A 39 -16.04 2.88 10.62
CA GLY A 39 -15.83 4.26 10.15
C GLY A 39 -14.61 4.45 9.23
N GLY A 40 -13.88 3.38 8.92
CA GLY A 40 -12.87 3.31 7.87
C GLY A 40 -11.42 3.23 8.36
N ASN A 41 -10.59 2.52 7.59
CA ASN A 41 -9.18 2.24 7.92
C ASN A 41 -8.27 3.49 7.99
N TRP A 42 -8.72 4.64 7.45
CA TRP A 42 -7.99 5.91 7.56
C TRP A 42 -7.72 6.31 9.03
N GLN A 43 -8.57 5.86 9.95
CA GLN A 43 -8.43 6.10 11.38
C GLN A 43 -7.16 5.50 11.98
N LEU A 44 -6.57 4.47 11.36
CA LEU A 44 -5.29 3.90 11.81
C LEU A 44 -4.18 4.95 11.72
N ALA A 45 -4.01 5.55 10.54
CA ALA A 45 -2.99 6.58 10.31
C ALA A 45 -3.28 7.84 11.13
N ALA A 46 -4.54 8.30 11.15
CA ALA A 46 -4.93 9.49 11.90
C ALA A 46 -4.72 9.32 13.41
N GLY A 47 -5.08 8.16 13.97
CA GLY A 47 -4.90 7.84 15.38
C GLY A 47 -3.42 7.76 15.77
N LEU A 48 -2.57 7.18 14.92
CA LEU A 48 -1.11 7.15 15.14
C LEU A 48 -0.51 8.55 15.15
N ILE A 49 -0.86 9.40 14.18
CA ILE A 49 -0.41 10.79 14.13
C ILE A 49 -0.84 11.54 15.40
N GLN A 50 -2.11 11.43 15.79
CA GLN A 50 -2.63 12.11 16.99
C GLN A 50 -1.95 11.66 18.28
N ARG A 51 -1.67 10.35 18.44
CA ARG A 51 -1.06 9.80 19.65
C ARG A 51 0.45 10.00 19.73
N SER A 52 1.12 10.17 18.59
CA SER A 52 2.58 10.26 18.52
C SER A 52 3.13 11.64 18.88
N GLY A 53 2.28 12.67 18.95
CA GLY A 53 2.71 14.04 19.26
C GLY A 53 3.67 14.62 18.22
N VAL A 54 3.53 14.20 16.96
CA VAL A 54 4.39 14.61 15.85
C VAL A 54 3.96 15.95 15.26
N ASP A 55 4.93 16.71 14.74
CA ASP A 55 4.67 17.85 13.88
C ASP A 55 4.39 17.37 12.46
N LEU A 56 3.15 17.53 12.00
CA LEU A 56 2.71 17.10 10.67
C LEU A 56 2.81 18.24 9.66
N HIS A 57 3.61 18.04 8.62
CA HIS A 57 3.79 18.98 7.51
C HIS A 57 3.04 18.50 6.27
N LEU A 58 1.90 19.11 5.96
CA LEU A 58 1.09 18.78 4.79
C LEU A 58 1.44 19.66 3.57
N SER A 59 1.22 19.10 2.38
CA SER A 59 1.53 19.75 1.09
C SER A 59 2.98 20.20 1.00
N GLU A 60 3.90 19.46 1.62
CA GLU A 60 5.31 19.77 1.73
C GLU A 60 6.12 18.49 1.45
N GLU A 61 6.90 18.51 0.38
CA GLU A 61 7.66 17.35 -0.08
C GLU A 61 9.13 17.55 0.26
N ILE A 62 9.80 16.50 0.72
CA ILE A 62 11.26 16.53 0.93
C ILE A 62 11.94 16.34 -0.42
N THR A 63 12.73 17.32 -0.84
CA THR A 63 13.44 17.33 -2.13
C THR A 63 14.89 16.87 -2.00
N SER A 64 15.49 17.01 -0.81
CA SER A 64 16.84 16.50 -0.56
C SER A 64 17.09 16.12 0.90
N ILE A 65 18.00 15.17 1.09
CA ILE A 65 18.47 14.66 2.38
C ILE A 65 20.00 14.66 2.35
N SER A 66 20.62 15.48 3.19
CA SER A 66 22.09 15.65 3.22
C SER A 66 22.66 15.30 4.60
N ASP A 67 23.69 14.46 4.66
CA ASP A 67 24.49 14.23 5.87
C ASP A 67 25.50 15.36 6.04
N HIS A 68 25.26 16.23 7.03
CA HIS A 68 26.12 17.39 7.32
C HIS A 68 27.31 17.02 8.23
N GLY A 69 27.50 15.74 8.54
CA GLY A 69 28.46 15.30 9.54
C GLY A 69 27.96 15.54 10.96
N GLY A 70 28.74 15.11 11.95
CA GLY A 70 28.36 15.24 13.36
C GLY A 70 27.15 14.40 13.80
N GLY A 71 26.58 13.58 12.91
CA GLY A 71 25.39 12.77 13.19
C GLY A 71 24.06 13.51 12.98
N VAL A 72 24.07 14.56 12.16
CA VAL A 72 22.88 15.35 11.79
C VAL A 72 22.69 15.29 10.28
N TYR A 73 21.45 15.00 9.88
CA TYR A 73 20.95 15.10 8.53
C TYR A 73 20.17 16.41 8.39
N GLN A 74 20.35 17.09 7.27
CA GLN A 74 19.50 18.20 6.87
C GLN A 74 18.54 17.76 5.77
N LEU A 75 17.25 17.96 6.00
CA LEU A 75 16.18 17.71 5.05
C LEU A 75 15.71 19.05 4.49
N ASN A 76 15.68 19.21 3.17
CA ASN A 76 15.13 20.41 2.54
C ASN A 76 13.81 20.08 1.85
N SER A 77 12.85 20.98 1.96
CA SER A 77 11.52 20.79 1.39
C SER A 77 11.23 21.64 0.17
N SER A 78 10.17 21.28 -0.56
CA SER A 78 9.63 22.04 -1.69
C SER A 78 9.11 23.44 -1.32
N LYS A 79 8.87 23.70 -0.02
CA LYS A 79 8.51 25.03 0.51
C LYS A 79 9.71 25.89 0.90
N GLY A 80 10.94 25.38 0.73
CA GLY A 80 12.15 26.08 1.14
C GLY A 80 12.45 26.01 2.64
N ASN A 81 11.77 25.13 3.37
CA ASN A 81 12.11 24.85 4.77
C ASN A 81 13.29 23.87 4.85
N SER A 82 14.03 23.95 5.95
CA SER A 82 15.11 23.03 6.27
C SER A 82 14.91 22.47 7.67
N PHE A 83 15.10 21.16 7.83
CA PHE A 83 14.92 20.44 9.08
C PHE A 83 16.19 19.67 9.43
N ASP A 84 16.70 19.87 10.65
CA ASP A 84 17.83 19.12 11.17
C ASP A 84 17.33 17.90 11.95
N CYS A 85 17.74 16.70 11.52
CA CYS A 85 17.29 15.43 12.05
C CYS A 85 18.48 14.55 12.45
N HIS A 86 18.38 13.82 13.55
CA HIS A 86 19.42 12.84 13.95
C HIS A 86 19.15 11.43 13.42
N VAL A 87 17.92 11.19 12.99
CA VAL A 87 17.42 9.92 12.44
C VAL A 87 16.44 10.29 11.33
N VAL A 88 16.53 9.61 10.20
CA VAL A 88 15.66 9.82 9.04
C VAL A 88 15.09 8.48 8.63
N VAL A 89 13.76 8.39 8.55
CA VAL A 89 13.05 7.20 8.06
C VAL A 89 12.31 7.59 6.80
N VAL A 90 12.70 6.99 5.68
CA VAL A 90 12.10 7.23 4.36
C VAL A 90 11.04 6.16 4.12
N ALA A 91 9.80 6.62 3.93
CA ALA A 91 8.62 5.80 3.63
C ALA A 91 7.95 6.21 2.30
N THR A 92 8.64 6.97 1.47
CA THR A 92 8.21 7.31 0.11
C THR A 92 8.69 6.27 -0.89
N PRO A 93 8.01 6.08 -2.04
CA PRO A 93 8.50 5.23 -3.12
C PRO A 93 9.70 5.89 -3.79
N LEU A 94 10.92 5.54 -3.36
CA LEU A 94 12.17 6.09 -3.91
C LEU A 94 12.41 5.75 -5.38
N ASP A 95 11.61 4.85 -5.96
CA ASP A 95 11.68 4.44 -7.36
C ASP A 95 10.93 5.39 -8.29
N GLU A 96 10.07 6.25 -7.75
CA GLU A 96 9.24 7.21 -8.51
C GLU A 96 9.55 8.66 -8.19
N LEU A 97 10.14 8.93 -7.02
CA LEU A 97 10.44 10.27 -6.54
C LEU A 97 11.92 10.58 -6.69
N ASP A 98 12.21 11.79 -7.16
CA ASP A 98 13.57 12.31 -7.29
C ASP A 98 14.01 13.05 -6.01
N ILE A 99 14.21 12.29 -4.93
CA ILE A 99 14.79 12.83 -3.70
C ILE A 99 16.31 12.79 -3.83
N ARG A 100 16.97 13.95 -3.75
CA ARG A 100 18.43 14.03 -3.83
C ARG A 100 19.08 13.66 -2.50
N PHE A 101 19.91 12.62 -2.50
CA PHE A 101 20.72 12.22 -1.35
C PHE A 101 22.16 12.73 -1.46
N VAL A 102 22.71 13.26 -0.36
CA VAL A 102 24.13 13.68 -0.27
C VAL A 102 24.74 13.12 1.03
N PRO A 103 25.69 12.17 0.98
CA PRO A 103 26.17 11.47 -0.20
C PRO A 103 25.06 10.65 -0.88
N GLY A 104 25.24 10.35 -2.16
CA GLY A 104 24.28 9.55 -2.92
C GLY A 104 24.11 8.15 -2.31
N ILE A 105 22.90 7.61 -2.41
CA ILE A 105 22.57 6.23 -2.04
C ILE A 105 22.39 5.37 -3.29
N THR A 106 22.41 4.05 -3.13
CA THR A 106 22.09 3.10 -4.21
C THR A 106 21.04 2.13 -3.70
N ILE A 107 19.94 2.03 -4.44
CA ILE A 107 18.88 1.05 -4.22
C ILE A 107 18.66 0.25 -5.50
N PRO A 108 18.30 -1.05 -5.42
CA PRO A 108 17.91 -1.81 -6.60
C PRO A 108 16.72 -1.15 -7.29
N PRO A 109 16.68 -1.11 -8.65
CA PRO A 109 15.55 -0.55 -9.35
C PRO A 109 14.31 -1.41 -9.13
N ARG A 110 13.18 -0.77 -8.91
CA ARG A 110 11.89 -1.44 -8.77
C ARG A 110 10.89 -0.88 -9.75
N LYS A 111 10.20 -1.77 -10.46
CA LYS A 111 9.07 -1.39 -11.29
C LYS A 111 7.80 -1.43 -10.46
N MET A 112 7.10 -0.31 -10.37
CA MET A 112 5.81 -0.24 -9.68
C MET A 112 4.65 -0.61 -10.62
N HIS A 113 3.65 -1.26 -10.06
CA HIS A 113 2.35 -1.55 -10.62
C HIS A 113 1.36 -0.48 -10.15
N HIS A 114 0.85 0.30 -11.11
CA HIS A 114 -0.17 1.30 -10.83
C HIS A 114 -1.55 0.65 -10.76
N THR A 115 -2.28 0.96 -9.70
CA THR A 115 -3.69 0.63 -9.59
C THR A 115 -4.50 1.87 -9.92
N HIS A 116 -5.36 1.76 -10.93
CA HIS A 116 -6.37 2.77 -11.21
C HIS A 116 -7.66 2.35 -10.51
N ALA A 117 -8.03 3.10 -9.47
CA ALA A 117 -9.33 2.95 -8.83
C ALA A 117 -10.32 3.95 -9.43
N THR A 118 -11.42 3.44 -9.97
CA THR A 118 -12.55 4.27 -10.40
C THR A 118 -13.72 4.02 -9.47
N PHE A 119 -14.22 5.06 -8.83
CA PHE A 119 -15.42 5.04 -8.01
C PHE A 119 -16.56 5.64 -8.81
N VAL A 120 -17.67 4.92 -8.94
CA VAL A 120 -18.85 5.37 -9.69
C VAL A 120 -20.08 5.25 -8.83
N ARG A 121 -20.79 6.35 -8.62
CA ARG A 121 -22.14 6.35 -8.06
C ARG A 121 -23.11 6.24 -9.23
N GLY A 122 -23.86 5.14 -9.33
CA GLY A 122 -24.66 4.90 -10.54
C GLY A 122 -25.39 3.56 -10.57
N LEU A 123 -25.80 3.14 -11.77
CA LEU A 123 -26.45 1.86 -12.05
C LEU A 123 -25.64 1.11 -13.11
N LEU A 124 -25.34 -0.17 -12.85
CA LEU A 124 -24.70 -1.02 -13.84
C LEU A 124 -25.62 -1.26 -15.04
N ASN A 125 -25.03 -1.52 -16.20
CA ASN A 125 -25.72 -1.91 -17.41
C ASN A 125 -25.77 -3.45 -17.50
N PRO A 126 -26.93 -4.11 -17.29
CA PRO A 126 -27.03 -5.58 -17.31
C PRO A 126 -26.54 -6.19 -18.63
N ALA A 127 -26.78 -5.50 -19.75
CA ALA A 127 -26.38 -5.96 -21.07
C ALA A 127 -24.85 -6.08 -21.21
N TYR A 128 -24.07 -5.23 -20.54
CA TYR A 128 -22.61 -5.33 -20.53
C TYR A 128 -22.14 -6.65 -19.90
N PHE A 129 -22.84 -7.11 -18.86
CA PHE A 129 -22.53 -8.33 -18.14
C PHE A 129 -23.24 -9.58 -18.70
N GLY A 130 -24.00 -9.42 -19.79
CA GLY A 130 -24.82 -10.50 -20.35
C GLY A 130 -25.96 -10.95 -19.43
N MET A 131 -26.42 -10.06 -18.53
CA MET A 131 -27.49 -10.33 -17.56
C MET A 131 -28.81 -9.66 -17.99
N GLY A 132 -29.92 -10.21 -17.52
CA GLY A 132 -31.26 -9.69 -17.80
C GLY A 132 -31.63 -8.48 -16.95
N ASP A 133 -31.22 -8.47 -15.68
CA ASP A 133 -31.48 -7.40 -14.72
C ASP A 133 -30.21 -6.99 -13.96
N ALA A 134 -30.18 -5.78 -13.41
CA ALA A 134 -29.02 -5.29 -12.65
C ALA A 134 -28.85 -6.03 -11.32
N SER A 135 -29.96 -6.51 -10.72
CA SER A 135 -29.96 -7.30 -9.49
C SER A 135 -29.39 -8.71 -9.66
N ASP A 136 -29.25 -9.19 -10.89
CA ASP A 136 -28.57 -10.47 -11.19
C ASP A 136 -27.04 -10.34 -11.18
N ILE A 137 -26.51 -9.11 -11.20
CA ILE A 137 -25.07 -8.87 -11.17
C ILE A 137 -24.60 -9.03 -9.72
N PRO A 138 -23.57 -9.87 -9.46
CA PRO A 138 -23.07 -10.06 -8.09
C PRO A 138 -22.39 -8.80 -7.55
N ASP A 139 -22.41 -8.65 -6.23
CA ASP A 139 -21.74 -7.55 -5.52
C ASP A 139 -20.24 -7.45 -5.80
N LEU A 140 -19.62 -8.56 -6.22
CA LEU A 140 -18.23 -8.64 -6.66
C LEU A 140 -18.13 -9.36 -8.00
N VAL A 141 -17.68 -8.63 -9.02
CA VAL A 141 -17.27 -9.17 -10.32
C VAL A 141 -15.75 -9.19 -10.35
N GLY A 142 -15.15 -10.37 -10.36
CA GLY A 142 -13.71 -10.58 -10.52
C GLY A 142 -13.38 -11.19 -11.88
N THR A 143 -12.21 -10.86 -12.43
CA THR A 143 -11.82 -11.28 -13.78
C THR A 143 -10.56 -12.15 -13.78
N VAL A 144 -10.44 -13.03 -14.77
CA VAL A 144 -9.19 -13.77 -15.05
C VAL A 144 -8.23 -12.90 -15.86
N GLU A 145 -6.99 -13.35 -15.99
CA GLU A 145 -5.98 -12.64 -16.78
C GLU A 145 -6.32 -12.72 -18.28
N SER A 146 -6.64 -11.57 -18.89
CA SER A 146 -6.88 -11.44 -20.33
C SER A 146 -6.67 -9.98 -20.77
N ASP A 147 -6.05 -9.79 -21.93
CA ASP A 147 -5.84 -8.46 -22.53
C ASP A 147 -7.14 -7.81 -23.01
N ASP A 148 -8.17 -8.61 -23.28
CA ASP A 148 -9.49 -8.14 -23.75
C ASP A 148 -10.37 -7.63 -22.60
N ILE A 149 -9.98 -7.87 -21.34
CA ILE A 149 -10.76 -7.47 -20.16
C ILE A 149 -10.17 -6.19 -19.56
N PRO A 150 -10.93 -5.08 -19.54
CA PRO A 150 -10.36 -3.78 -19.22
C PRO A 150 -10.19 -3.52 -17.71
N PHE A 151 -10.77 -4.34 -16.84
CA PHE A 151 -10.71 -4.19 -15.38
C PHE A 151 -10.35 -5.50 -14.67
N SER A 152 -9.77 -5.38 -13.49
CA SER A 152 -9.48 -6.50 -12.58
C SER A 152 -10.71 -6.89 -11.77
N SER A 153 -11.46 -5.91 -11.27
CA SER A 153 -12.69 -6.16 -10.52
C SER A 153 -13.64 -4.97 -10.48
N ILE A 154 -14.92 -5.25 -10.29
CA ILE A 154 -15.97 -4.29 -9.91
C ILE A 154 -16.58 -4.80 -8.61
N SER A 155 -16.73 -3.93 -7.61
CA SER A 155 -17.29 -4.28 -6.31
C SER A 155 -18.23 -3.20 -5.80
N VAL A 156 -19.31 -3.59 -5.11
CA VAL A 156 -20.16 -2.66 -4.36
C VAL A 156 -19.40 -2.19 -3.12
N LEU A 157 -19.21 -0.86 -3.00
CA LEU A 157 -18.59 -0.23 -1.84
C LEU A 157 -19.63 0.15 -0.80
N ASP A 158 -20.75 0.71 -1.26
CA ASP A 158 -21.89 1.09 -0.45
C ASP A 158 -23.15 1.08 -1.32
N ALA A 159 -24.29 0.79 -0.72
CA ALA A 159 -25.58 0.79 -1.39
C ALA A 159 -26.63 1.33 -0.45
N ASP A 160 -27.31 2.41 -0.84
CA ASP A 160 -28.43 2.92 -0.08
C ASP A 160 -29.73 2.13 -0.35
N LYS A 161 -30.75 2.40 0.47
CA LYS A 161 -32.07 1.75 0.34
C LYS A 161 -32.88 2.23 -0.86
N GLU A 162 -32.43 3.28 -1.54
CA GLU A 162 -33.12 3.95 -2.66
C GLU A 162 -32.53 3.54 -4.02
N GLY A 163 -31.58 2.59 -4.05
CA GLY A 163 -30.97 2.06 -5.26
C GLY A 163 -29.78 2.88 -5.76
N ASP A 164 -29.22 3.73 -4.92
CA ASP A 164 -28.02 4.50 -5.19
C ASP A 164 -26.80 3.73 -4.68
N THR A 165 -26.07 3.15 -5.62
CA THR A 165 -24.93 2.27 -5.34
C THR A 165 -23.64 2.94 -5.75
N ILE A 166 -22.64 2.86 -4.87
CA ILE A 166 -21.26 3.27 -5.14
C ILE A 166 -20.47 2.02 -5.47
N TYR A 167 -19.93 1.97 -6.67
CA TYR A 167 -19.07 0.91 -7.16
C TYR A 167 -17.62 1.34 -7.09
N LYS A 168 -16.74 0.41 -6.72
CA LYS A 168 -15.30 0.53 -6.83
C LYS A 168 -14.80 -0.43 -7.91
N ILE A 169 -14.06 0.12 -8.87
CA ILE A 169 -13.48 -0.59 -10.00
C ILE A 169 -11.97 -0.50 -9.86
N PHE A 170 -11.28 -1.64 -9.93
CA PHE A 170 -9.82 -1.67 -10.08
C PHE A 170 -9.46 -2.06 -11.51
N SER A 171 -8.54 -1.31 -12.11
CA SER A 171 -8.01 -1.55 -13.45
C SER A 171 -6.52 -1.21 -13.52
N ARG A 172 -5.83 -1.73 -14.55
CA ARG A 172 -4.40 -1.44 -14.81
C ARG A 172 -4.16 -0.15 -15.59
N LYS A 173 -5.24 0.46 -16.09
CA LYS A 173 -5.23 1.69 -16.88
C LYS A 173 -6.45 2.51 -16.51
N THR A 174 -6.37 3.81 -16.70
CA THR A 174 -7.49 4.72 -16.53
C THR A 174 -8.70 4.28 -17.37
N MET A 175 -9.88 4.19 -16.74
CA MET A 175 -11.13 3.90 -17.43
C MET A 175 -11.62 5.13 -18.20
N THR A 176 -11.76 5.00 -19.51
CA THR A 176 -12.33 6.04 -20.37
C THR A 176 -13.80 6.23 -20.06
N ASP A 177 -14.34 7.42 -20.31
CA ASP A 177 -15.77 7.67 -20.13
C ASP A 177 -16.62 6.78 -21.04
N SER A 178 -16.17 6.49 -22.27
CA SER A 178 -16.88 5.58 -23.18
C SER A 178 -17.04 4.18 -22.59
N LEU A 179 -15.98 3.62 -22.00
CA LEU A 179 -16.05 2.30 -21.38
C LEU A 179 -16.92 2.33 -20.12
N LEU A 180 -16.89 3.42 -19.35
CA LEU A 180 -17.79 3.56 -18.22
C LEU A 180 -19.25 3.71 -18.65
N ASP A 181 -19.52 4.35 -19.79
CA ASP A 181 -20.87 4.43 -20.36
C ASP A 181 -21.35 3.09 -20.93
N ASP A 182 -20.42 2.19 -21.30
CA ASP A 182 -20.77 0.80 -21.63
C ASP A 182 -21.11 0.01 -20.36
N ILE A 183 -20.30 0.14 -19.30
CA ILE A 183 -20.45 -0.60 -18.03
C ILE A 183 -21.64 -0.11 -17.21
N PHE A 184 -21.98 1.17 -17.26
CA PHE A 184 -23.04 1.81 -16.47
C PHE A 184 -24.14 2.36 -17.36
N SER A 185 -25.39 2.01 -17.05
CA SER A 185 -26.56 2.59 -17.70
C SER A 185 -26.81 4.03 -17.25
N MET A 186 -26.34 4.39 -16.05
CA MET A 186 -26.42 5.73 -15.49
C MET A 186 -25.25 6.00 -14.54
N ARG A 187 -24.62 7.16 -14.66
CA ARG A 187 -23.55 7.66 -13.77
C ARG A 187 -23.94 9.01 -13.19
N LYS A 188 -23.95 9.12 -11.86
CA LYS A 188 -24.17 10.39 -11.14
C LYS A 188 -22.87 11.09 -10.81
N GLU A 189 -21.88 10.32 -10.39
CA GLU A 189 -20.56 10.82 -10.00
C GLU A 189 -19.50 9.80 -10.40
N THR A 190 -18.31 10.30 -10.76
CA THR A 190 -17.15 9.46 -11.06
C THR A 190 -15.90 10.08 -10.48
N VAL A 191 -15.22 9.35 -9.61
CA VAL A 191 -13.92 9.73 -9.04
C VAL A 191 -12.88 8.73 -9.51
N ARG A 192 -11.72 9.22 -9.93
CA ARG A 192 -10.61 8.39 -10.42
C ARG A 192 -9.37 8.67 -9.59
N ILE A 193 -8.71 7.62 -9.13
CA ILE A 193 -7.47 7.68 -8.37
C ILE A 193 -6.47 6.75 -9.04
N ASP A 194 -5.24 7.22 -9.18
CA ASP A 194 -4.10 6.45 -9.66
C ASP A 194 -2.97 6.56 -8.63
N TRP A 195 -2.34 5.43 -8.33
CA TRP A 195 -1.15 5.38 -7.51
C TRP A 195 -0.35 4.12 -7.80
N ALA A 196 0.97 4.20 -7.60
CA ALA A 196 1.85 3.06 -7.50
C ALA A 196 1.50 2.25 -6.25
N ALA A 197 0.62 1.27 -6.43
CA ALA A 197 0.10 0.49 -5.32
C ALA A 197 1.14 -0.51 -4.82
N TYR A 198 1.78 -1.21 -5.75
CA TYR A 198 2.55 -2.41 -5.45
C TYR A 198 3.77 -2.53 -6.37
N PRO A 199 4.86 -3.17 -5.95
CA PRO A 199 5.89 -3.61 -6.89
C PRO A 199 5.33 -4.63 -7.89
N HIS A 200 5.94 -4.69 -9.07
CA HIS A 200 5.84 -5.88 -9.90
C HIS A 200 6.60 -7.02 -9.22
N TYR A 201 5.88 -8.03 -8.75
CA TYR A 201 6.50 -9.14 -8.04
C TYR A 201 7.02 -10.17 -9.04
N HIS A 202 8.30 -10.47 -8.95
CA HIS A 202 8.92 -11.53 -9.73
C HIS A 202 10.09 -12.11 -8.94
N ALA A 203 10.05 -13.41 -8.68
CA ALA A 203 11.10 -14.07 -7.93
C ALA A 203 12.33 -14.35 -8.82
N PRO A 204 13.57 -14.22 -8.29
CA PRO A 204 13.89 -13.75 -6.94
C PRO A 204 13.79 -12.23 -6.83
N GLU A 205 13.20 -11.75 -5.73
CA GLU A 205 13.11 -10.32 -5.45
C GLU A 205 14.44 -9.76 -4.91
N GLU A 206 14.80 -8.57 -5.38
CA GLU A 206 15.95 -7.82 -4.87
C GLU A 206 15.47 -6.79 -3.86
N TYR A 207 16.16 -6.67 -2.72
CA TYR A 207 15.79 -5.76 -1.64
C TYR A 207 16.85 -4.68 -1.47
N ALA A 208 16.41 -3.44 -1.23
CA ALA A 208 17.29 -2.40 -0.73
C ALA A 208 17.68 -2.70 0.74
N PRO A 209 18.81 -2.17 1.23
CA PRO A 209 19.10 -2.26 2.65
C PRO A 209 18.11 -1.38 3.45
N PHE A 210 17.61 -1.90 4.57
CA PHE A 210 16.82 -1.10 5.52
C PHE A 210 17.60 0.09 6.11
N VAL A 211 18.94 0.04 6.12
CA VAL A 211 19.83 1.13 6.54
C VAL A 211 20.67 1.53 5.32
N LEU A 212 20.37 2.70 4.75
CA LEU A 212 20.90 3.12 3.45
C LEU A 212 22.36 3.60 3.52
N ASP A 213 22.77 4.19 4.64
CA ASP A 213 24.07 4.84 4.80
C ASP A 213 24.95 4.20 5.88
N GLY A 214 24.50 3.06 6.44
CA GLY A 214 25.15 2.40 7.58
C GLY A 214 25.04 3.15 8.92
N LYS A 215 24.34 4.28 8.98
CA LYS A 215 24.15 5.14 10.17
C LYS A 215 22.69 5.13 10.62
N HIS A 216 21.94 6.22 10.38
CA HIS A 216 20.57 6.44 10.81
C HIS A 216 19.66 6.99 9.70
N LEU A 217 20.01 6.71 8.44
CA LEU A 217 19.11 6.85 7.29
C LEU A 217 18.48 5.49 6.98
N TYR A 218 17.18 5.36 7.21
CA TYR A 218 16.43 4.12 7.07
C TYR A 218 15.47 4.18 5.89
N TYR A 219 15.28 3.07 5.18
CA TYR A 219 14.27 2.93 4.14
C TYR A 219 13.31 1.80 4.52
N VAL A 220 12.09 2.16 4.93
CA VAL A 220 11.11 1.17 5.43
C VAL A 220 10.39 0.45 4.30
N ASN A 221 10.13 1.14 3.18
CA ASN A 221 9.41 0.57 2.03
C ASN A 221 10.23 -0.44 1.22
N THR A 222 11.46 -0.77 1.64
CA THR A 222 12.16 -1.91 1.04
C THR A 222 11.41 -3.23 1.25
N PHE A 223 10.60 -3.34 2.31
CA PHE A 223 9.84 -4.56 2.58
C PHE A 223 8.70 -4.79 1.58
N GLU A 224 8.24 -3.73 0.90
CA GLU A 224 7.19 -3.81 -0.12
C GLU A 224 7.54 -4.80 -1.24
N ASN A 225 8.83 -5.09 -1.49
CA ASN A 225 9.24 -6.08 -2.49
C ASN A 225 8.87 -7.51 -2.12
N ALA A 226 8.63 -7.80 -0.84
CA ALA A 226 8.12 -9.10 -0.43
C ALA A 226 6.61 -9.19 -0.69
N ALA A 227 5.86 -8.24 -0.12
CA ALA A 227 4.43 -8.08 -0.31
C ALA A 227 3.97 -6.79 0.35
N SER A 228 3.37 -5.89 -0.43
CA SER A 228 2.68 -4.71 0.05
C SER A 228 1.35 -5.08 0.71
N ALA A 229 1.15 -4.61 1.93
CA ALA A 229 -0.10 -4.63 2.69
C ALA A 229 0.06 -3.71 3.91
N ILE A 230 -1.03 -3.20 4.48
CA ILE A 230 -0.96 -2.32 5.67
C ILE A 230 -0.25 -3.04 6.83
N GLU A 231 -0.52 -4.33 7.00
CA GLU A 231 0.08 -5.21 8.00
C GLU A 231 1.59 -5.37 7.76
N ALA A 232 1.99 -5.56 6.51
CA ALA A 232 3.39 -5.68 6.12
C ALA A 232 4.15 -4.37 6.40
N SER A 233 3.59 -3.23 6.03
CA SER A 233 4.18 -1.92 6.30
C SER A 233 4.25 -1.62 7.80
N ALA A 234 3.25 -2.04 8.59
CA ALA A 234 3.26 -1.90 10.05
C ALA A 234 4.37 -2.74 10.71
N VAL A 235 4.54 -4.01 10.29
CA VAL A 235 5.63 -4.87 10.76
C VAL A 235 6.99 -4.29 10.39
N ALA A 236 7.16 -3.79 9.16
CA ALA A 236 8.39 -3.15 8.73
C ALA A 236 8.69 -1.89 9.57
N ALA A 237 7.69 -1.04 9.80
CA ALA A 237 7.82 0.18 10.60
C ALA A 237 8.20 -0.11 12.06
N GLU A 238 7.56 -1.11 12.70
CA GLU A 238 7.89 -1.52 14.06
C GLU A 238 9.35 -2.00 14.15
N ASN A 239 9.79 -2.82 13.19
CA ASN A 239 11.17 -3.31 13.15
C ASN A 239 12.18 -2.18 12.95
N VAL A 240 11.89 -1.20 12.09
CA VAL A 240 12.73 0.00 11.93
C VAL A 240 12.78 0.81 13.23
N ALA A 241 11.65 1.02 13.91
CA ALA A 241 11.61 1.73 15.19
C ALA A 241 12.46 1.02 16.26
N ARG A 242 12.34 -0.31 16.37
CA ARG A 242 13.18 -1.14 17.26
C ARG A 242 14.65 -1.05 16.89
N LEU A 243 14.99 -1.04 15.60
CA LEU A 243 16.36 -0.89 15.12
C LEU A 243 16.95 0.48 15.45
N VAL A 244 16.16 1.55 15.33
CA VAL A 244 16.54 2.91 15.77
C VAL A 244 16.88 2.92 17.26
N VAL A 245 15.99 2.39 18.10
CA VAL A 245 16.18 2.33 19.56
C VAL A 245 17.43 1.51 19.89
N SER A 246 17.58 0.32 19.30
CA SER A 246 18.71 -0.58 19.52
C SER A 246 20.05 0.08 19.15
N ARG A 247 20.14 0.74 17.99
CA ARG A 247 21.38 1.40 17.53
C ARG A 247 21.72 2.64 18.34
N ARG A 248 20.71 3.37 18.83
CA ARG A 248 20.92 4.49 19.77
C ARG A 248 21.34 4.00 21.16
N ALA A 249 20.76 2.91 21.66
CA ALA A 249 21.12 2.29 22.92
C ALA A 249 22.48 1.57 22.87
N GLY A 250 22.88 1.03 21.72
CA GLY A 250 24.19 0.43 21.47
C GLY A 250 25.36 1.40 21.61
N ARG A 251 25.12 2.72 21.56
CA ARG A 251 26.08 3.76 21.99
C ARG A 251 26.18 3.92 23.52
N ARG A 252 25.31 3.26 24.30
CA ARG A 252 25.27 3.27 25.78
C ARG A 252 25.31 1.87 26.43
N GLY A 253 25.59 0.81 25.68
CA GLY A 253 25.80 -0.54 26.23
C GLY A 253 24.76 -1.53 25.74
N ALA A 254 25.23 -2.65 25.18
CA ALA A 254 24.41 -3.77 24.79
C ALA A 254 23.69 -4.37 26.01
N SER A 255 22.40 -4.08 26.17
CA SER A 255 21.54 -4.79 27.12
C SER A 255 20.42 -5.49 26.36
N LYS A 256 20.61 -6.81 26.18
CA LYS A 256 19.64 -7.88 25.88
C LYS A 256 18.25 -7.42 25.37
N LEU A 257 18.11 -7.34 24.05
CA LEU A 257 16.81 -7.56 23.42
C LEU A 257 16.37 -9.00 23.74
N LYS A 258 15.25 -9.17 24.47
CA LYS A 258 14.61 -10.48 24.61
C LYS A 258 14.26 -10.96 23.20
N ALA A 259 14.83 -12.10 22.80
CA ALA A 259 14.31 -12.86 21.69
C ALA A 259 12.92 -13.38 22.12
N PHE A 260 11.87 -12.98 21.40
CA PHE A 260 10.57 -13.64 21.54
C PHE A 260 10.73 -15.05 20.95
N GLY A 261 10.80 -16.04 21.84
CA GLY A 261 10.73 -17.44 21.45
C GLY A 261 9.27 -17.85 21.23
N ALA A 262 9.05 -18.87 20.41
CA ALA A 262 7.74 -19.42 20.06
C ALA A 262 6.87 -19.92 21.25
N ALA A 263 7.32 -19.75 22.49
CA ALA A 263 6.61 -20.13 23.71
C ALA A 263 5.76 -18.99 24.32
N ASP A 264 5.91 -17.74 23.87
CA ASP A 264 5.17 -16.58 24.44
C ASP A 264 3.80 -16.35 23.77
N SER A 265 3.33 -17.26 22.90
CA SER A 265 2.15 -17.08 22.05
C SER A 265 0.76 -17.51 22.57
N PRO A 266 0.47 -18.02 23.80
CA PRO A 266 -0.90 -18.46 24.08
C PRO A 266 -1.85 -17.42 24.70
N HIS A 267 -1.43 -16.18 25.01
CA HIS A 267 -2.28 -15.26 25.81
C HIS A 267 -2.60 -13.89 25.19
N LEU A 268 -2.38 -13.68 23.88
CA LEU A 268 -2.75 -12.44 23.19
C LEU A 268 -4.03 -12.54 22.34
N HIS A 269 -4.76 -13.66 22.43
CA HIS A 269 -6.05 -13.86 21.76
C HIS A 269 -7.23 -13.90 22.74
N TYR A 270 -7.35 -12.90 23.60
CA TYR A 270 -8.63 -12.56 24.20
C TYR A 270 -8.66 -11.04 24.36
N GLU A 271 -9.70 -10.42 23.78
CA GLU A 271 -9.95 -8.98 23.67
C GLU A 271 -9.27 -8.27 22.51
N LEU A 272 -9.80 -8.51 21.29
CA LEU A 272 -10.32 -7.50 20.37
C LEU A 272 -11.51 -8.10 19.62
#